data_AF-A0A0F9ILG1-F1
#
_entry.id   AF-A0A0F9ILG1-F1
#
_cell.length_a   1.000
_cell.length_b   1.000
_cell.length_c   1.000
_cell.angle_alpha   90.00
_cell.angle_beta   90.00
_cell.angle_gamma   90.00
#
_symmetry.space_group_name_H-M   'P 1'
#
loop_
_entity.id
_entity.type
_entity.pdbx_description
1 polymer ?
#
loop_
_entity_poly.entity_id
_entity_poly.type
_entity_poly.pdbx_seq_one_letter_code
_entity_poly.pdbx_strand_id
1 'polypeptide(L)'
;MSTLTKIKKIGKALYPTGHAFKIPFGGAFDKLNSALSKSESRAYDDAVSILDSALPDNDNFTTQDATQWERRLGLITNPAVPLSNRKLAIIRKIRHPGNIPARQNFLYLQGQLQDAGFNVFVFENRFPTPDGITWTARVAAEVINGHLLLSAMV
;
A
#
# COMPACT_ATOMS: atom_id res chain seq x y z
N MET A 1 -11.47 -26.58 -2.02
CA MET A 1 -11.95 -26.78 -3.41
C MET A 1 -11.38 -25.66 -4.28
N SER A 2 -10.58 -25.98 -5.29
CA SER A 2 -9.92 -24.98 -6.15
C SER A 2 -10.91 -24.18 -7.00
N THR A 3 -10.52 -22.97 -7.42
CA THR A 3 -11.32 -22.08 -8.28
C THR A 3 -11.81 -22.81 -9.54
N LEU A 4 -10.91 -23.53 -10.21
CA LEU A 4 -11.23 -24.36 -11.37
C LEU A 4 -12.36 -25.38 -11.10
N THR A 5 -12.32 -26.06 -9.95
CA THR A 5 -13.35 -27.06 -9.61
C THR A 5 -14.70 -26.40 -9.34
N LYS A 6 -14.71 -25.20 -8.73
CA LYS A 6 -15.94 -24.42 -8.54
C LYS A 6 -16.53 -23.96 -9.87
N ILE A 7 -15.70 -23.39 -10.76
CA ILE A 7 -16.12 -22.94 -12.09
C ILE A 7 -16.70 -24.13 -12.88
N LYS A 8 -16.00 -25.27 -12.92
CA LYS A 8 -16.50 -26.48 -13.59
C LYS A 8 -17.83 -26.97 -13.03
N LYS A 9 -18.00 -26.92 -11.70
CA LYS A 9 -19.25 -27.34 -11.04
C LYS A 9 -20.42 -26.42 -11.42
N ILE A 10 -20.20 -25.10 -11.37
CA ILE A 10 -21.21 -24.11 -11.73
C ILE A 10 -21.54 -24.19 -13.22
N GLY A 11 -20.52 -24.25 -14.09
CA GLY A 11 -20.71 -24.38 -15.53
C GLY A 11 -21.55 -25.60 -15.91
N LYS A 12 -21.31 -26.75 -15.27
CA LYS A 12 -22.13 -27.96 -15.48
C LYS A 12 -23.58 -27.80 -14.99
N ALA A 13 -23.80 -27.06 -13.90
CA ALA A 13 -25.14 -26.80 -13.36
C ALA A 13 -25.97 -25.83 -14.21
N LEU A 14 -25.32 -24.99 -15.04
CA LEU A 14 -26.01 -24.05 -15.94
C LEU A 14 -26.57 -24.71 -17.22
N TYR A 15 -26.10 -25.91 -17.56
CA TYR A 15 -26.62 -26.63 -18.72
C TYR A 15 -27.97 -27.30 -18.41
N PRO A 16 -28.92 -27.32 -19.36
CA PRO A 16 -30.15 -28.09 -19.22
C PRO A 16 -29.86 -29.59 -19.04
N THR A 17 -30.75 -30.30 -18.33
CA THR A 17 -30.59 -31.73 -18.04
C THR A 17 -31.07 -32.66 -19.17
N GLY A 18 -31.41 -32.11 -20.33
CA GLY A 18 -31.93 -32.87 -21.48
C GLY A 18 -30.86 -33.68 -22.22
N HIS A 19 -31.29 -34.71 -22.98
CA HIS A 19 -30.39 -35.62 -23.70
C HIS A 19 -29.45 -34.89 -24.68
N ALA A 20 -29.92 -33.83 -25.35
CA ALA A 20 -29.11 -33.03 -26.26
C ALA A 20 -27.95 -32.28 -25.58
N PHE A 21 -28.05 -32.05 -24.27
CA PHE A 21 -27.07 -31.34 -23.45
C PHE A 21 -26.29 -32.28 -22.53
N LYS A 22 -26.40 -33.59 -22.73
CA LYS A 22 -25.63 -34.58 -21.97
C LYS A 22 -24.15 -34.41 -22.32
N ILE A 23 -23.33 -34.13 -21.30
CA ILE A 23 -21.89 -33.92 -21.44
C ILE A 23 -21.17 -35.19 -20.98
N PRO A 24 -20.84 -36.14 -21.89
CA PRO A 24 -20.09 -37.33 -21.50
C PRO A 24 -18.68 -36.96 -21.06
N PHE A 25 -18.21 -37.59 -19.98
CA PHE A 25 -16.86 -37.39 -19.47
C PHE A 25 -15.82 -37.69 -20.57
N GLY A 26 -14.89 -36.76 -20.80
CA GLY A 26 -13.85 -36.90 -21.83
C GLY A 26 -14.32 -36.68 -23.28
N GLY A 27 -15.60 -36.40 -23.52
CA GLY A 27 -16.12 -36.03 -24.84
C GLY A 27 -15.63 -34.64 -25.29
N ALA A 28 -15.87 -34.29 -26.56
CA ALA A 28 -15.46 -33.00 -27.12
C ALA A 28 -16.03 -31.80 -26.33
N PHE A 29 -17.29 -31.89 -25.90
CA PHE A 29 -17.95 -30.84 -25.14
C PHE A 29 -17.44 -30.70 -23.70
N ASP A 30 -17.07 -31.82 -23.05
CA ASP A 30 -16.45 -31.81 -21.71
C ASP A 30 -15.02 -31.23 -21.76
N LYS A 31 -14.28 -31.52 -22.84
CA LYS A 31 -12.96 -30.95 -23.13
C LYS A 31 -13.05 -29.44 -23.38
N LEU A 32 -14.01 -29.00 -24.19
CA LEU A 32 -14.25 -27.57 -24.46
C LEU A 32 -14.56 -26.81 -23.16
N ASN A 33 -15.54 -27.28 -22.38
CA ASN A 33 -15.88 -26.68 -21.10
C ASN A 33 -14.70 -26.69 -20.13
N SER A 34 -13.95 -27.79 -20.07
CA SER A 34 -12.75 -27.86 -19.22
C SER A 34 -11.68 -26.86 -19.63
N ALA A 35 -11.50 -26.61 -20.93
CA ALA A 35 -10.57 -25.62 -21.43
C ALA A 35 -11.03 -24.19 -21.11
N LEU A 36 -12.32 -23.88 -21.31
CA LEU A 36 -12.92 -22.59 -20.96
C LEU A 36 -12.81 -22.30 -19.46
N SER A 37 -13.16 -23.28 -18.60
CA SER A 37 -12.99 -23.12 -17.15
C SER A 37 -11.52 -22.91 -16.75
N LYS A 38 -10.56 -23.49 -17.49
CA LYS A 38 -9.13 -23.27 -17.24
C LYS A 38 -8.68 -21.89 -17.69
N SER A 39 -9.20 -21.33 -18.79
CA SER A 39 -8.92 -19.92 -19.15
C SER A 39 -9.53 -18.96 -18.13
N GLU A 40 -10.75 -19.21 -17.67
CA GLU A 40 -11.41 -18.36 -16.68
C GLU A 40 -10.72 -18.40 -15.31
N SER A 41 -10.31 -19.59 -14.85
CA SER A 41 -9.54 -19.70 -13.61
C SER A 41 -8.25 -18.89 -13.69
N ARG A 42 -7.51 -18.96 -14.82
CA ARG A 42 -6.30 -18.16 -15.02
C ARG A 42 -6.60 -16.66 -14.99
N ALA A 43 -7.64 -16.22 -15.71
CA ALA A 43 -8.03 -14.81 -15.71
C ALA A 43 -8.43 -14.31 -14.31
N TYR A 44 -9.13 -15.14 -13.54
CA TYR A 44 -9.48 -14.83 -12.15
C TYR A 44 -8.24 -14.75 -11.25
N ASP A 45 -7.37 -15.75 -11.31
CA ASP A 45 -6.16 -15.82 -10.48
C ASP A 45 -5.22 -14.63 -10.81
N ASP A 46 -5.11 -14.25 -12.09
CA ASP A 46 -4.37 -13.07 -12.54
C ASP A 46 -5.00 -11.77 -12.00
N ALA A 47 -6.32 -11.64 -12.07
CA ALA A 47 -7.02 -10.46 -11.56
C ALA A 47 -6.85 -10.30 -10.04
N VAL A 48 -6.95 -11.40 -9.29
CA VAL A 48 -6.71 -11.41 -7.84
C VAL A 48 -5.26 -11.04 -7.54
N SER A 49 -4.30 -11.59 -8.28
CA SER A 49 -2.88 -11.26 -8.11
C SER A 49 -2.59 -9.77 -8.35
N ILE A 50 -3.23 -9.16 -9.35
CA ILE A 50 -3.12 -7.72 -9.60
C ILE A 50 -3.70 -6.92 -8.42
N LEU A 51 -4.88 -7.30 -7.93
CA LEU A 51 -5.52 -6.61 -6.81
C LEU A 51 -4.67 -6.72 -5.52
N ASP A 52 -4.14 -7.92 -5.24
CA ASP A 52 -3.30 -8.19 -4.08
C ASP A 52 -1.98 -7.39 -4.13
N SER A 53 -1.42 -7.18 -5.33
CA SER A 53 -0.21 -6.36 -5.52
C SER A 53 -0.49 -4.84 -5.54
N ALA A 54 -1.72 -4.44 -5.89
CA ALA A 54 -2.07 -3.05 -6.13
C ALA A 54 -2.23 -2.23 -4.84
N LEU A 55 -2.63 -2.82 -3.72
CA LEU A 55 -2.83 -2.08 -2.47
C LEU A 55 -2.07 -2.73 -1.30
N PRO A 56 -1.34 -1.95 -0.49
CA PRO A 56 -0.53 -2.47 0.62
C PRO A 56 -1.33 -2.81 1.89
N ASP A 57 -2.64 -3.00 1.79
CA ASP A 57 -3.57 -3.19 2.91
C ASP A 57 -4.08 -4.63 3.08
N ASN A 58 -3.73 -5.53 2.18
CA ASN A 58 -4.15 -6.94 2.25
C ASN A 58 -3.08 -7.84 2.88
N ASP A 59 -3.50 -9.04 3.28
CA ASP A 59 -2.65 -10.07 3.90
C ASP A 59 -1.72 -10.75 2.88
N ASN A 60 -2.13 -10.83 1.62
CA ASN A 60 -1.39 -11.50 0.53
C ASN A 60 -0.24 -10.65 -0.03
N PHE A 61 -0.12 -9.38 0.37
CA PHE A 61 0.86 -8.44 -0.15
C PHE A 61 2.27 -8.88 0.24
N THR A 62 3.14 -9.06 -0.75
CA THR A 62 4.46 -9.68 -0.57
C THR A 62 5.58 -8.65 -0.37
N THR A 63 6.77 -9.13 0.00
CA THR A 63 7.99 -8.31 0.06
C THR A 63 8.45 -7.85 -1.33
N GLN A 64 8.10 -8.60 -2.39
CA GLN A 64 8.38 -8.20 -3.76
C GLN A 64 7.48 -7.04 -4.18
N ASP A 65 6.18 -7.10 -3.85
CA ASP A 65 5.24 -6.00 -4.07
C ASP A 65 5.71 -4.73 -3.35
N ALA A 66 6.11 -4.86 -2.09
CA ALA A 66 6.68 -3.75 -1.32
C ALA A 66 7.86 -3.09 -2.04
N THR A 67 8.78 -3.89 -2.60
CA THR A 67 9.96 -3.40 -3.31
C THR A 67 9.58 -2.66 -4.60
N GLN A 68 8.57 -3.16 -5.33
CA GLN A 68 8.06 -2.47 -6.52
C GLN A 68 7.41 -1.14 -6.15
N TRP A 69 6.63 -1.10 -5.06
CA TRP A 69 6.01 0.12 -4.55
C TRP A 69 7.03 1.14 -4.09
N GLU A 70 8.04 0.73 -3.33
CA GLU A 70 9.13 1.59 -2.89
C GLU A 70 9.86 2.21 -4.08
N ARG A 71 10.17 1.41 -5.11
CA ARG A 71 10.74 1.91 -6.37
C ARG A 71 9.82 2.91 -7.07
N ARG A 72 8.51 2.63 -7.18
CA ARG A 72 7.52 3.51 -7.82
C ARG A 72 7.38 4.85 -7.09
N LEU A 73 7.43 4.83 -5.76
CA LEU A 73 7.25 6.01 -4.92
C LEU A 73 8.57 6.73 -4.58
N GLY A 74 9.71 6.21 -5.03
CA GLY A 74 11.04 6.76 -4.73
C GLY A 74 11.43 6.63 -3.25
N LEU A 75 10.96 5.59 -2.56
CA LEU A 75 11.36 5.28 -1.19
C LEU A 75 12.66 4.47 -1.20
N ILE A 76 13.43 4.56 -0.12
CA ILE A 76 14.64 3.76 0.08
C ILE A 76 14.21 2.31 0.34
N THR A 77 14.65 1.39 -0.51
CA THR A 77 14.39 -0.05 -0.37
C THR A 77 15.35 -0.66 0.64
N ASN A 78 14.84 -1.11 1.79
CA ASN A 78 15.63 -1.85 2.78
C ASN A 78 15.01 -3.23 3.08
N PRO A 79 15.59 -4.33 2.56
CA PRO A 79 15.08 -5.68 2.79
C PRO A 79 15.14 -6.15 4.26
N ALA A 80 15.97 -5.53 5.09
CA ALA A 80 16.10 -5.90 6.50
C ALA A 80 14.93 -5.40 7.37
N VAL A 81 14.14 -4.44 6.85
CA VAL A 81 12.97 -3.91 7.56
C VAL A 81 11.79 -4.88 7.41
N PRO A 82 11.07 -5.22 8.50
CA PRO A 82 9.89 -6.08 8.44
C PRO A 82 8.84 -5.56 7.45
N LEU A 83 8.15 -6.49 6.78
CA LEU A 83 7.13 -6.18 5.77
C LEU A 83 6.02 -5.24 6.31
N SER A 84 5.60 -5.41 7.56
CA SER A 84 4.60 -4.55 8.20
C SER A 84 5.03 -3.08 8.22
N ASN A 85 6.28 -2.81 8.62
CA ASN A 85 6.82 -1.45 8.65
C ASN A 85 6.98 -0.87 7.24
N ARG A 86 7.34 -1.70 6.25
CA ARG A 86 7.39 -1.31 4.84
C ARG A 86 6.01 -0.95 4.29
N LYS A 87 4.98 -1.74 4.59
CA LYS A 87 3.58 -1.43 4.27
C LYS A 87 3.16 -0.08 4.84
N LEU A 88 3.46 0.17 6.12
CA LEU A 88 3.16 1.45 6.75
C LEU A 88 3.86 2.61 6.04
N ALA A 89 5.16 2.51 5.75
CA ALA A 89 5.90 3.55 5.04
C ALA A 89 5.31 3.87 3.64
N ILE A 90 4.93 2.83 2.88
CA ILE A 90 4.25 2.98 1.59
C ILE A 90 2.91 3.72 1.76
N ILE A 91 2.10 3.31 2.73
CA ILE A 91 0.80 3.94 3.03
C ILE A 91 0.99 5.43 3.39
N ARG A 92 1.98 5.77 4.21
CA ARG A 92 2.28 7.17 4.57
C ARG A 92 2.63 8.00 3.35
N LYS A 93 3.45 7.45 2.46
CA LYS A 93 3.85 8.13 1.22
C LYS A 93 2.66 8.35 0.27
N ILE A 94 1.79 7.35 0.13
CA ILE A 94 0.53 7.47 -0.64
C ILE A 94 -0.39 8.53 0.00
N ARG A 95 -0.43 8.61 1.33
CA ARG A 95 -1.28 9.53 2.08
C ARG A 95 -0.66 10.91 2.31
N HIS A 96 0.50 11.21 1.73
CA HIS A 96 1.24 12.46 1.95
C HIS A 96 0.32 13.70 1.84
N PRO A 97 0.43 14.68 2.77
CA PRO A 97 -0.54 15.76 2.94
C PRO A 97 -0.81 16.59 1.70
N GLY A 98 0.21 16.85 0.87
CA GLY A 98 0.10 17.70 -0.31
C GLY A 98 -0.60 19.01 0.03
N ASN A 99 -1.66 19.33 -0.72
CA ASN A 99 -2.47 20.53 -0.53
C ASN A 99 -3.78 20.27 0.24
N ILE A 100 -3.92 19.12 0.91
CA ILE A 100 -5.15 18.76 1.66
C ILE A 100 -5.04 19.33 3.08
N PRO A 101 -5.82 20.36 3.46
CA PRO A 101 -5.64 21.05 4.74
C PRO A 101 -5.82 20.12 5.95
N ALA A 102 -6.74 19.16 5.86
CA ALA A 102 -6.98 18.18 6.92
C ALA A 102 -5.74 17.32 7.26
N ARG A 103 -4.82 17.13 6.31
CA ARG A 103 -3.58 16.36 6.49
C ARG A 103 -2.38 17.24 6.89
N GLN A 104 -2.54 18.56 6.92
CA GLN A 104 -1.52 19.51 7.36
C GLN A 104 -1.64 19.84 8.87
N ASN A 105 -2.61 19.24 9.56
CA ASN A 105 -2.77 19.38 11.01
C ASN A 105 -1.54 18.79 11.75
N PHE A 106 -1.07 19.48 12.78
CA PHE A 106 0.04 19.04 13.63
C PHE A 106 -0.14 17.64 14.23
N LEU A 107 -1.38 17.26 14.58
CA LEU A 107 -1.71 15.93 15.10
C LEU A 107 -1.46 14.83 14.06
N TYR A 108 -1.77 15.12 12.79
CA TYR A 108 -1.48 14.21 11.70
C TYR A 108 0.03 14.03 11.54
N LEU A 109 0.79 15.14 11.51
CA LEU A 109 2.25 15.09 11.40
C LEU A 109 2.90 14.34 12.58
N GLN A 110 2.43 14.59 13.80
CA GLN A 110 2.88 13.86 14.99
C GLN A 110 2.65 12.36 14.83
N GLY A 111 1.45 11.93 14.42
CA GLY A 111 1.15 10.52 14.20
C GLY A 111 2.07 9.89 13.15
N GLN A 112 2.32 10.57 12.04
CA GLN A 112 3.23 10.07 10.99
C GLN A 112 4.67 9.87 11.49
N LEU A 113 5.16 10.75 12.37
CA LEU A 113 6.49 10.65 12.97
C LEU A 113 6.58 9.55 14.02
N GLN A 114 5.56 9.42 14.87
CA GLN A 114 5.48 8.36 15.87
C GLN A 114 5.37 6.98 15.22
N ASP A 115 4.56 6.85 14.18
CA ASP A 115 4.48 5.61 13.41
C ASP A 115 5.84 5.28 12.75
N ALA A 116 6.69 6.27 12.46
CA ALA A 116 8.07 6.06 11.96
C ALA A 116 9.06 5.65 13.04
N GLY A 117 8.62 5.57 14.30
CA GLY A 117 9.43 5.20 15.46
C GLY A 117 10.04 6.40 16.20
N PHE A 118 9.71 7.64 15.81
CA PHE A 118 10.21 8.82 16.53
C PHE A 118 9.30 9.14 17.72
N ASN A 119 9.87 9.13 18.93
CA ASN A 119 9.16 9.57 20.13
C ASN A 119 9.18 11.10 20.23
N VAL A 120 8.32 11.77 19.45
CA VAL A 120 8.24 13.24 19.40
C VAL A 120 6.81 13.73 19.57
N PHE A 121 6.68 14.94 20.09
CA PHE A 121 5.43 15.69 20.14
C PHE A 121 5.56 16.90 19.22
N VAL A 122 4.54 17.14 18.40
CA VAL A 122 4.50 18.27 17.47
C VAL A 122 3.50 19.27 18.01
N PHE A 123 3.88 20.54 18.05
CA PHE A 123 3.01 21.62 18.46
C PHE A 123 2.88 22.64 17.33
N GLU A 124 1.73 23.30 17.25
CA GLU A 124 1.58 24.46 16.39
C GLU A 124 2.51 25.56 16.88
N ASN A 125 3.21 26.22 15.95
CA ASN A 125 3.97 27.39 16.31
C ASN A 125 3.01 28.54 16.66
N ARG A 126 2.83 28.81 17.96
CA ARG A 126 1.94 29.87 18.48
C ARG A 126 2.68 31.18 18.75
N PHE A 127 3.99 31.19 18.61
CA PHE A 127 4.80 32.37 18.86
C PHE A 127 5.09 33.08 17.54
N PRO A 128 4.67 34.35 17.37
CA PRO A 128 5.48 35.21 16.54
C PRO A 128 6.85 35.27 17.22
N THR A 129 7.92 34.99 16.48
CA THR A 129 9.27 35.41 16.87
C THR A 129 9.21 36.87 17.36
N PRO A 130 10.03 37.33 18.32
CA PRO A 130 9.97 38.72 18.83
C PRO A 130 9.90 39.81 17.74
N ASP A 131 10.36 39.51 16.51
CA ASP A 131 10.36 40.42 15.36
C ASP A 131 9.41 40.03 14.20
N GLY A 132 8.50 39.05 14.37
CA GLY A 132 7.54 38.68 13.32
C GLY A 132 8.14 38.05 12.04
N ILE A 133 9.40 37.61 12.06
CA ILE A 133 10.08 37.00 10.91
C ILE A 133 9.87 35.48 10.88
N THR A 134 9.42 34.98 9.73
CA THR A 134 9.42 33.58 9.33
C THR A 134 10.87 33.07 9.23
N TRP A 135 11.26 32.13 10.09
CA TRP A 135 12.56 31.46 10.02
C TRP A 135 12.67 30.62 8.75
N THR A 136 13.06 31.28 7.66
CA THR A 136 13.76 30.64 6.55
C THR A 136 15.21 31.06 6.73
N ALA A 137 16.09 30.12 7.11
CA ALA A 137 17.52 30.40 7.08
C ALA A 137 17.85 30.81 5.63
N ARG A 138 18.25 32.07 5.43
CA ARG A 138 18.53 32.57 4.08
C ARG A 138 19.88 32.07 3.59
N VAL A 139 20.76 31.64 4.52
CA VAL A 139 22.10 31.11 4.23
C VAL A 139 22.55 30.13 5.30
N ALA A 140 23.37 29.13 4.92
CA ALA A 140 23.82 28.04 5.79
C ALA A 140 24.60 28.49 7.04
N ALA A 141 25.17 29.69 7.05
CA ALA A 141 25.92 30.23 8.18
C ALA A 141 25.04 30.58 9.41
N GLU A 142 23.74 30.87 9.22
CA GLU A 142 22.83 31.25 10.32
C GLU A 142 22.42 30.06 11.19
N VAL A 143 22.53 28.83 10.68
CA VAL A 143 22.21 27.60 11.42
C VAL A 143 23.26 27.29 12.51
N ILE A 144 24.51 27.75 12.32
CA ILE A 144 25.63 27.41 13.20
C ILE A 144 25.53 28.15 14.56
N ASN A 145 24.97 29.37 14.57
CA ASN A 145 24.85 30.17 15.80
C ASN A 145 23.62 29.83 16.65
N GLY A 146 22.58 29.20 16.09
CA GLY A 146 21.40 28.74 16.83
C GLY A 146 21.65 27.48 17.68
N HIS A 147 22.73 26.74 17.41
CA HIS A 147 23.04 25.46 18.07
C HIS A 147 23.78 25.62 19.42
N LEU A 148 24.17 26.84 19.81
CA LEU A 148 24.96 27.10 21.03
C LEU A 148 24.14 27.64 22.23
N LEU A 149 22.81 27.72 22.13
CA LEU A 149 21.95 28.15 23.25
C LEU A 149 21.08 27.03 23.82
N LEU A 150 21.55 25.78 23.74
CA LEU A 150 20.95 24.64 24.44
C LEU A 150 21.98 23.85 25.27
N SER A 151 22.74 24.52 26.14
CA SER A 151 23.29 23.97 27.40
C SER A 151 24.11 25.03 28.14
N ALA A 152 23.45 25.96 28.83
CA ALA A 152 24.02 26.73 29.96
C ALA A 152 22.92 27.58 30.61
N MET A 153 21.89 26.93 31.14
CA MET A 153 21.13 27.50 32.25
C MET A 153 21.05 26.41 33.32
N VAL A 154 21.57 26.78 34.50
CA VAL A 154 21.73 26.09 35.78
C VAL A 154 20.66 25.03 36.06
#